data_AF-A0A7C5ASH8-F1
#
_entry.id   AF-A0A7C5ASH8-F1
#
_cell.length_a   1.000
_cell.length_b   1.000
_cell.length_c   1.000
_cell.angle_alpha   90.00
_cell.angle_beta   90.00
_cell.angle_gamma   90.00
#
_symmetry.space_group_name_H-M   'P 1'
#
loop_
_entity.id
_entity.type
_entity.pdbx_description
1 polymer ?
#
loop_
_entity_poly.entity_id
_entity_poly.type
_entity_poly.pdbx_seq_one_letter_code
_entity_poly.pdbx_strand_id
1 'polypeptide(L)'
;VVPEYRGHGLGTALIRTAIETAQEEGLSRWRALVAVGNRASLRAFERTGLRVEGPARALHVYTIQGFSPVPYLPSGWHIEDREAHLAGFTPQATHTLRDDTGRLVARAETLQVHTLAYRGLWVEALWADAPPSLHILLRHLVERAKALSLDEVGYFASGEEMGFSAEDLVFAGFPAVGTYYRLREALG
;
A
#
# COMPACT_ATOMS: atom_id res chain seq x y z
N VAL A 1 5.26 3.83 -19.89
CA VAL A 1 5.66 4.11 -21.30
C VAL A 1 4.42 4.55 -22.07
N VAL A 2 4.42 5.80 -22.52
CA VAL A 2 3.31 6.36 -23.31
C VAL A 2 3.12 5.57 -24.62
N PRO A 3 1.90 5.51 -25.19
CA PRO A 3 1.57 4.62 -26.31
C PRO A 3 2.56 4.66 -27.48
N GLU A 4 3.07 5.84 -27.81
CA GLU A 4 3.91 6.15 -28.97
C GLU A 4 5.29 5.49 -28.90
N TYR A 5 5.76 5.13 -27.70
CA TYR A 5 7.08 4.52 -27.48
C TYR A 5 6.99 3.06 -27.00
N ARG A 6 5.82 2.42 -27.10
CA ARG A 6 5.66 1.00 -26.73
C ARG A 6 6.36 0.10 -27.75
N GLY A 7 6.77 -1.10 -27.31
CA GLY A 7 7.42 -2.09 -28.18
C GLY A 7 8.94 -1.92 -28.35
N HIS A 8 9.52 -0.80 -27.90
CA HIS A 8 10.97 -0.52 -28.00
C HIS A 8 11.81 -1.03 -26.82
N GLY A 9 11.28 -1.95 -26.00
CA GLY A 9 11.99 -2.47 -24.82
C GLY A 9 12.13 -1.50 -23.64
N LEU A 10 11.70 -0.24 -23.77
CA LEU A 10 11.84 0.81 -22.75
C LEU A 10 11.29 0.42 -21.38
N GLY A 11 10.13 -0.26 -21.33
CA GLY A 11 9.54 -0.68 -20.05
C GLY A 11 10.47 -1.63 -19.28
N THR A 12 11.03 -2.62 -19.98
CA THR A 12 11.99 -3.57 -19.38
C THR A 12 13.29 -2.87 -18.99
N ALA A 13 13.78 -1.93 -19.81
CA ALA A 13 14.97 -1.14 -19.47
C ALA A 13 14.76 -0.31 -18.20
N LEU A 14 13.65 0.41 -18.09
CA LEU A 14 13.31 1.20 -16.90
C LEU A 14 13.21 0.34 -15.64
N ILE A 15 12.57 -0.83 -15.73
CA ILE A 15 12.46 -1.76 -14.59
C ILE A 15 13.85 -2.24 -14.17
N ARG A 16 14.70 -2.61 -15.14
CA ARG A 16 16.07 -3.07 -14.86
C ARG A 16 16.90 -1.99 -14.17
N THR A 17 16.89 -0.77 -14.71
CA THR A 17 17.60 0.37 -14.10
C THR A 17 17.11 0.63 -12.68
N ALA A 18 15.80 0.59 -12.43
CA ALA A 18 15.27 0.76 -11.08
C ALA A 18 15.74 -0.33 -10.10
N ILE A 19 15.84 -1.59 -10.56
CA ILE A 19 16.37 -2.70 -9.74
C ILE A 19 17.87 -2.51 -9.49
N GLU A 20 18.65 -2.18 -10.51
CA GLU A 20 20.10 -1.93 -10.40
C GLU A 20 20.38 -0.80 -9.42
N THR A 21 19.67 0.33 -9.51
CA THR A 21 19.77 1.43 -8.54
C THR A 21 19.40 0.99 -7.14
N ALA A 22 18.31 0.24 -6.97
CA ALA A 22 17.93 -0.28 -5.65
C ALA A 22 19.03 -1.18 -5.04
N GLN A 23 19.66 -2.02 -5.87
CA GLN A 23 20.77 -2.87 -5.44
C GLN A 23 22.00 -2.05 -5.04
N GLU A 24 22.34 -1.00 -5.79
CA GLU A 24 23.43 -0.06 -5.46
C GLU A 24 23.18 0.66 -4.12
N GLU A 25 21.92 0.93 -3.79
CA GLU A 25 21.49 1.48 -2.50
C GLU A 25 21.41 0.41 -1.37
N GLY A 26 21.77 -0.84 -1.66
CA GLY A 26 21.80 -1.92 -0.68
C GLY A 26 20.44 -2.58 -0.41
N LEU A 27 19.42 -2.30 -1.24
CA LEU A 27 18.14 -3.00 -1.17
C LEU A 27 18.27 -4.42 -1.70
N SER A 28 17.75 -5.36 -0.92
CA SER A 28 17.80 -6.81 -1.23
C SER A 28 16.46 -7.38 -1.67
N ARG A 29 15.39 -6.58 -1.67
CA ARG A 29 14.05 -7.02 -2.00
C ARG A 29 13.27 -5.93 -2.72
N TRP A 30 12.60 -6.33 -3.80
CA TRP A 30 11.65 -5.49 -4.51
C TRP A 30 10.44 -6.32 -4.91
N ARG A 31 9.34 -5.60 -5.13
CA ARG A 31 8.08 -6.19 -5.58
C ARG A 31 7.39 -5.25 -6.54
N ALA A 32 6.55 -5.82 -7.39
CA ALA A 32 5.71 -5.05 -8.30
C ALA A 32 4.24 -5.44 -8.14
N LEU A 33 3.35 -4.48 -8.38
CA LEU A 33 1.93 -4.73 -8.58
C LEU A 33 1.58 -4.46 -10.03
N VAL A 34 0.99 -5.45 -10.70
CA VAL A 34 0.64 -5.37 -12.13
C VAL A 34 -0.83 -5.71 -12.31
N ALA A 35 -1.61 -4.78 -12.86
CA ALA A 35 -3.02 -5.03 -13.15
C ALA A 35 -3.17 -6.25 -14.07
N VAL A 36 -4.15 -7.12 -13.78
CA VAL A 36 -4.37 -8.39 -14.52
C VAL A 36 -4.53 -8.17 -16.03
N GLY A 37 -5.19 -7.08 -16.43
CA GLY A 37 -5.35 -6.73 -17.85
C GLY A 37 -4.08 -6.24 -18.55
N ASN A 38 -3.02 -5.89 -17.81
CA ASN A 38 -1.80 -5.30 -18.35
C ASN A 38 -0.74 -6.36 -18.68
N ARG A 39 -1.04 -7.21 -19.67
CA ARG A 39 -0.15 -8.29 -20.11
C ARG A 39 1.21 -7.80 -20.61
N ALA A 40 1.28 -6.59 -21.15
CA ALA A 40 2.54 -6.00 -21.61
C ALA A 40 3.48 -5.69 -20.44
N SER A 41 2.95 -5.08 -19.37
CA SER A 41 3.73 -4.82 -18.15
C SER A 41 4.11 -6.11 -17.43
N LEU A 42 3.20 -7.09 -17.38
CA LEU A 42 3.48 -8.40 -16.78
C LEU A 42 4.73 -9.04 -17.44
N ARG A 43 4.72 -9.14 -18.77
CA ARG A 43 5.87 -9.67 -19.53
C ARG A 43 7.14 -8.84 -19.34
N ALA A 44 7.01 -7.53 -19.16
CA ALA A 44 8.17 -6.67 -18.95
C ALA A 44 8.87 -6.98 -17.61
N PHE A 45 8.11 -7.17 -16.52
CA PHE A 45 8.64 -7.58 -15.22
C PHE A 45 9.15 -9.03 -15.22
N GLU A 46 8.48 -9.95 -15.93
CA GLU A 46 8.95 -11.34 -16.03
C GLU A 46 10.34 -11.43 -16.69
N ARG A 47 10.61 -10.57 -17.68
CA ARG A 47 11.91 -10.46 -18.37
C ARG A 47 13.02 -9.88 -17.49
N THR A 48 12.69 -9.26 -16.36
CA THR A 48 13.67 -8.79 -15.36
C THR A 48 13.82 -9.76 -14.20
N GLY A 49 13.31 -10.99 -14.32
CA GLY A 49 13.49 -12.03 -13.30
C GLY A 49 12.39 -12.09 -12.23
N LEU A 50 11.44 -11.16 -12.24
CA LEU A 50 10.30 -11.22 -11.32
C LEU A 50 9.31 -12.31 -11.75
N ARG A 51 8.58 -12.86 -10.78
CA ARG A 51 7.55 -13.89 -10.97
C ARG A 51 6.32 -13.54 -10.16
N VAL A 52 5.16 -13.97 -10.66
CA VAL A 52 3.88 -13.81 -9.96
C VAL A 52 3.91 -14.59 -8.65
N GLU A 53 3.57 -13.91 -7.56
CA GLU A 53 3.44 -14.47 -6.22
C GLU A 53 1.95 -14.61 -5.89
N GLY A 54 1.48 -15.87 -5.87
CA GLY A 54 0.11 -16.19 -5.49
C GLY A 54 -0.96 -15.72 -6.49
N PRO A 55 -2.25 -15.81 -6.10
CA PRO A 55 -3.35 -15.34 -6.93
C PRO A 55 -3.40 -13.81 -7.02
N ALA A 56 -4.06 -13.30 -8.06
CA ALA A 56 -4.33 -11.87 -8.16
C ALA A 56 -5.30 -11.43 -7.07
N ARG A 57 -5.08 -10.24 -6.50
CA ARG A 57 -5.90 -9.67 -5.41
C ARG A 57 -6.37 -8.26 -5.74
N ALA A 58 -7.36 -7.80 -5.00
CA ALA A 58 -7.89 -6.45 -5.15
C ALA A 58 -6.91 -5.42 -4.60
N LEU A 59 -6.82 -4.29 -5.31
CA LEU A 59 -6.25 -3.06 -4.79
C LEU A 59 -7.40 -2.17 -4.31
N HIS A 60 -7.39 -1.79 -3.04
CA HIS A 60 -8.35 -0.91 -2.41
C HIS A 60 -7.74 0.47 -2.19
N VAL A 61 -8.44 1.54 -2.60
CA VAL A 61 -7.92 2.91 -2.53
C VAL A 61 -8.98 3.86 -1.98
N TYR A 62 -8.59 4.70 -1.04
CA TYR A 62 -9.35 5.88 -0.62
C TYR A 62 -8.71 7.13 -1.23
N THR A 63 -9.42 7.81 -2.11
CA THR A 63 -8.98 9.11 -2.67
C THR A 63 -9.34 10.25 -1.75
N ILE A 64 -8.39 11.13 -1.44
CA ILE A 64 -8.60 12.29 -0.59
C ILE A 64 -9.39 13.36 -1.36
N GLN A 65 -10.61 13.67 -0.90
CA GLN A 65 -11.52 14.67 -1.50
C GLN A 65 -11.52 16.01 -0.76
N GLY A 66 -10.68 16.16 0.27
CA GLY A 66 -10.59 17.36 1.09
C GLY A 66 -9.75 17.14 2.35
N PHE A 67 -9.24 18.24 2.91
CA PHE A 67 -8.26 18.21 4.01
C PHE A 67 -8.84 18.61 5.37
N SER A 68 -10.14 18.92 5.45
CA SER A 68 -10.78 19.19 6.73
C SER A 68 -10.72 17.94 7.63
N PRO A 69 -10.19 18.08 8.86
CA PRO A 69 -10.09 16.97 9.78
C PRO A 69 -11.48 16.52 10.24
N VAL A 70 -11.65 15.22 10.40
CA VAL A 70 -12.90 14.63 10.91
C VAL A 70 -12.59 13.88 12.21
N PRO A 71 -13.25 14.20 13.34
CA PRO A 71 -13.12 13.40 14.56
C PRO A 71 -13.61 11.96 14.33
N TYR A 72 -12.82 10.98 14.76
CA TYR A 72 -13.13 9.56 14.52
C TYR A 72 -12.83 8.63 15.70
N LEU A 73 -12.04 9.09 16.67
CA LEU A 73 -11.59 8.25 17.78
C LEU A 73 -12.67 8.26 18.88
N PRO A 74 -13.17 7.09 19.31
CA PRO A 74 -14.09 7.01 20.44
C PRO A 74 -13.46 7.52 21.74
N SER A 75 -14.29 7.93 22.70
CA SER A 75 -13.81 8.39 24.00
C SER A 75 -13.00 7.30 24.71
N GLY A 76 -11.83 7.67 25.24
CA GLY A 76 -10.92 6.76 25.95
C GLY A 76 -10.06 5.87 25.04
N TRP A 77 -10.31 5.84 23.74
CA TRP A 77 -9.47 5.10 22.80
C TRP A 77 -8.22 5.91 22.46
N HIS A 78 -7.15 5.22 22.09
CA HIS A 78 -5.86 5.85 21.84
C HIS A 78 -5.19 5.29 20.58
N ILE A 79 -4.55 6.18 19.82
CA ILE A 79 -3.67 5.81 18.71
C ILE A 79 -2.23 6.19 19.05
N GLU A 80 -1.31 5.27 18.81
CA GLU A 80 0.13 5.50 18.92
C GLU A 80 0.77 5.38 17.54
N ASP A 81 1.39 6.48 17.11
CA ASP A 81 2.15 6.57 15.88
C ASP A 81 3.64 6.47 16.17
N ARG A 82 4.34 5.58 15.48
CA ARG A 82 5.80 5.47 15.54
C ARG A 82 6.38 5.54 14.14
N GLU A 83 7.21 6.55 13.92
CA GLU A 83 7.93 6.72 12.65
C GLU A 83 9.33 6.13 12.76
N ALA A 84 9.71 5.35 11.75
CA ALA A 84 11.06 4.90 11.53
C ALA A 84 11.65 5.70 10.36
N HIS A 85 12.64 6.53 10.68
CA HIS A 85 13.45 7.21 9.68
C HIS A 85 14.74 6.43 9.49
N LEU A 86 14.79 5.64 8.42
CA LEU A 86 16.05 5.07 7.96
C LEU A 86 16.64 6.01 6.92
N ALA A 87 17.88 6.46 7.12
CA ALA A 87 18.54 7.40 6.22
C ALA A 87 18.56 6.82 4.79
N GLY A 88 18.03 7.58 3.83
CA GLY A 88 17.91 7.16 2.43
C GLY A 88 16.62 6.42 2.06
N PHE A 89 15.74 6.12 3.02
CA PHE A 89 14.50 5.39 2.76
C PHE A 89 13.24 6.22 2.99
N THR A 90 12.15 5.83 2.33
CA THR A 90 10.86 6.47 2.54
C THR A 90 10.35 6.20 3.95
N PRO A 91 9.81 7.20 4.68
CA PRO A 91 9.38 7.02 6.05
C PRO A 91 8.38 5.86 6.18
N GLN A 92 8.70 4.93 7.07
CA GLN A 92 7.79 3.88 7.49
C GLN A 92 7.15 4.31 8.80
N ALA A 93 5.84 4.19 8.92
CA ALA A 93 5.12 4.45 10.16
C ALA A 93 4.36 3.20 10.61
N THR A 94 4.34 2.98 11.92
CA THR A 94 3.47 2.00 12.57
C THR A 94 2.38 2.75 13.33
N HIS A 95 1.13 2.36 13.10
CA HIS A 95 -0.06 2.93 13.72
C HIS A 95 -0.71 1.86 14.58
N THR A 96 -0.84 2.13 15.88
CA THR A 96 -1.36 1.15 16.85
C THR A 96 -2.61 1.70 17.53
N LEU A 97 -3.75 1.03 17.35
CA LEU A 97 -5.02 1.41 17.96
C LEU A 97 -5.28 0.57 19.22
N ARG A 98 -5.56 1.24 20.33
CA ARG A 98 -5.97 0.64 21.59
C ARG A 98 -7.36 1.13 22.01
N ASP A 99 -8.15 0.21 22.53
CA ASP A 99 -9.46 0.53 23.12
C ASP A 99 -9.31 1.24 24.47
N ASP A 100 -10.43 1.60 25.10
CA ASP A 100 -10.51 2.27 26.39
C ASP A 100 -9.96 1.45 27.57
N THR A 101 -9.78 0.15 27.39
CA THR A 101 -9.12 -0.75 28.36
C THR A 101 -7.61 -0.82 28.15
N GLY A 102 -7.09 -0.19 27.09
CA GLY A 102 -5.69 -0.27 26.68
C GLY A 102 -5.35 -1.52 25.86
N ARG A 103 -6.33 -2.36 25.50
CA ARG A 103 -6.11 -3.56 24.70
C ARG A 103 -5.83 -3.19 23.24
N LEU A 104 -4.88 -3.88 22.61
CA LEU A 104 -4.57 -3.72 21.18
C LEU A 104 -5.73 -4.28 20.34
N VAL A 105 -6.34 -3.43 19.52
CA VAL A 105 -7.50 -3.81 18.69
C VAL A 105 -7.26 -3.65 17.19
N ALA A 106 -6.29 -2.83 16.77
CA ALA A 106 -5.87 -2.79 15.37
C ALA A 106 -4.43 -2.27 15.21
N ARG A 107 -3.77 -2.64 14.10
CA ARG A 107 -2.43 -2.16 13.75
C ARG A 107 -2.27 -2.05 12.23
N ALA A 108 -1.59 -0.99 11.79
CA ALA A 108 -1.14 -0.83 10.41
C ALA A 108 0.34 -0.45 10.34
N GLU A 109 1.00 -0.90 9.29
CA GLU A 109 2.31 -0.41 8.87
C GLU A 109 2.15 0.29 7.52
N THR A 110 2.70 1.49 7.42
CA THR A 110 2.54 2.33 6.23
C THR A 110 3.87 2.85 5.70
N LEU A 111 3.89 3.12 4.40
CA LEU A 111 4.96 3.83 3.71
C LEU A 111 4.35 5.00 2.96
N GLN A 112 4.96 6.18 3.06
CA GLN A 112 4.65 7.23 2.11
C GLN A 112 5.19 6.81 0.73
N VAL A 113 4.46 7.06 -0.34
CA VAL A 113 4.90 6.74 -1.71
C VAL A 113 4.73 7.97 -2.59
N HIS A 114 5.78 8.31 -3.35
CA HIS A 114 5.75 9.39 -4.33
C HIS A 114 5.99 8.78 -5.69
N THR A 115 4.94 8.72 -6.50
CA THR A 115 5.02 8.26 -7.88
C THR A 115 4.91 9.44 -8.82
N LEU A 116 5.14 9.22 -10.11
CA LEU A 116 4.90 10.25 -11.14
C LEU A 116 3.41 10.60 -11.29
N ALA A 117 2.50 9.77 -10.78
CA ALA A 117 1.05 9.94 -10.97
C ALA A 117 0.33 10.45 -9.72
N TYR A 118 0.85 10.18 -8.52
CA TYR A 118 0.24 10.53 -7.25
C TYR A 118 1.23 10.43 -6.09
N ARG A 119 0.87 11.05 -4.96
CA ARG A 119 1.50 10.90 -3.65
C ARG A 119 0.53 10.19 -2.73
N GLY A 120 0.93 9.07 -2.13
CA GLY A 120 0.02 8.23 -1.36
C GLY A 120 0.59 7.77 -0.02
N LEU A 121 -0.31 7.33 0.85
CA LEU A 121 0.02 6.54 2.03
C LEU A 121 -0.29 5.08 1.73
N TRP A 122 0.75 4.26 1.58
CA TRP A 122 0.61 2.87 1.22
C TRP A 122 0.61 1.98 2.46
N VAL A 123 -0.42 1.15 2.62
CA VAL A 123 -0.56 0.22 3.73
C VAL A 123 0.14 -1.09 3.37
N GLU A 124 1.24 -1.37 4.07
CA GLU A 124 2.10 -2.54 3.89
C GLU A 124 1.58 -3.77 4.64
N ALA A 125 1.08 -3.54 5.85
CA ALA A 125 0.50 -4.57 6.71
C ALA A 125 -0.69 -3.98 7.44
N LEU A 126 -1.73 -4.79 7.62
CA LEU A 126 -2.98 -4.37 8.25
C LEU A 126 -3.58 -5.54 9.02
N TRP A 127 -3.95 -5.27 10.27
CA TRP A 127 -4.63 -6.22 11.14
C TRP A 127 -5.64 -5.47 12.01
N ALA A 128 -6.78 -6.11 12.27
CA ALA A 128 -7.78 -5.65 13.22
C ALA A 128 -8.43 -6.86 13.90
N ASP A 129 -8.86 -6.70 15.15
CA ASP A 129 -9.58 -7.75 15.89
C ASP A 129 -11.03 -7.91 15.41
N ALA A 130 -11.63 -6.83 14.93
CA ALA A 130 -12.99 -6.76 14.42
C ALA A 130 -13.19 -5.61 13.41
N PRO A 131 -14.25 -5.66 12.57
CA PRO A 131 -14.55 -4.60 11.60
C PRO A 131 -14.65 -3.16 12.17
N PRO A 132 -15.24 -2.91 13.35
CA PRO A 132 -15.27 -1.55 13.91
C PRO A 132 -13.86 -0.99 14.19
N SER A 133 -12.95 -1.81 14.72
CA SER A 133 -11.56 -1.44 14.98
C SER A 133 -10.82 -1.13 13.68
N LEU A 134 -11.07 -1.92 12.63
CA LEU A 134 -10.58 -1.64 11.28
C LEU A 134 -11.05 -0.27 10.79
N HIS A 135 -12.35 0.05 10.89
CA HIS A 135 -12.89 1.31 10.38
C HIS A 135 -12.28 2.52 11.08
N ILE A 136 -12.09 2.45 12.39
CA ILE A 136 -11.41 3.50 13.17
C ILE A 136 -9.96 3.67 12.71
N LEU A 137 -9.23 2.56 12.54
CA LEU A 137 -7.84 2.61 12.08
C LEU A 137 -7.73 3.14 10.64
N LEU A 138 -8.58 2.69 9.72
CA LEU A 138 -8.58 3.20 8.35
C LEU A 138 -8.91 4.69 8.30
N ARG A 139 -9.85 5.16 9.13
CA ARG A 139 -10.14 6.59 9.26
C ARG A 139 -8.93 7.35 9.79
N HIS A 140 -8.22 6.82 10.78
CA HIS A 140 -6.95 7.40 11.24
C HIS A 140 -5.95 7.54 10.07
N LEU A 141 -5.76 6.51 9.26
CA LEU A 141 -4.84 6.56 8.10
C LEU A 141 -5.25 7.62 7.08
N VAL A 142 -6.55 7.80 6.84
CA VAL A 142 -7.07 8.89 6.00
C VAL A 142 -6.74 10.26 6.59
N GLU A 143 -6.95 10.47 7.90
CA GLU A 143 -6.60 11.73 8.56
C GLU A 143 -5.08 11.98 8.56
N ARG A 144 -4.26 10.93 8.70
CA ARG A 144 -2.80 11.01 8.55
C ARG A 144 -2.42 11.43 7.13
N ALA A 145 -3.02 10.82 6.11
CA ALA A 145 -2.77 11.19 4.72
C ALA A 145 -3.17 12.63 4.41
N LYS A 146 -4.29 13.11 4.96
CA LYS A 146 -4.68 14.53 4.87
C LYS A 146 -3.64 15.45 5.50
N ALA A 147 -3.18 15.15 6.72
CA ALA A 147 -2.17 15.95 7.42
C ALA A 147 -0.85 16.03 6.64
N LEU A 148 -0.51 14.97 5.91
CA LEU A 148 0.66 14.90 5.02
C LEU A 148 0.40 15.46 3.62
N SER A 149 -0.80 16.00 3.35
CA SER A 149 -1.22 16.52 2.03
C SER A 149 -1.05 15.49 0.90
N LEU A 150 -1.35 14.22 1.18
CA LEU A 150 -1.32 13.12 0.22
C LEU A 150 -2.64 13.04 -0.55
N ASP A 151 -2.56 12.42 -1.72
CA ASP A 151 -3.66 12.33 -2.67
C ASP A 151 -4.55 11.10 -2.39
N GLU A 152 -3.98 10.02 -1.82
CA GLU A 152 -4.70 8.77 -1.54
C GLU A 152 -4.11 7.92 -0.41
N VAL A 153 -4.90 6.96 0.09
CA VAL A 153 -4.46 5.84 0.92
C VAL A 153 -4.73 4.55 0.16
N GLY A 154 -3.71 3.70 -0.03
CA GLY A 154 -3.82 2.48 -0.80
C GLY A 154 -3.51 1.23 0.01
N TYR A 155 -4.26 0.15 -0.20
CA TYR A 155 -4.04 -1.16 0.41
C TYR A 155 -4.20 -2.27 -0.64
N PHE A 156 -3.17 -3.11 -0.80
CA PHE A 156 -3.26 -4.31 -1.62
C PHE A 156 -3.56 -5.52 -0.74
N ALA A 157 -4.73 -6.13 -0.95
CA ALA A 157 -5.17 -7.29 -0.16
C ALA A 157 -4.12 -8.43 -0.20
N SER A 158 -3.80 -8.97 0.97
CA SER A 158 -2.99 -10.18 1.10
C SER A 158 -3.79 -11.44 0.75
N GLY A 159 -5.11 -11.44 0.99
CA GLY A 159 -5.95 -12.64 0.95
C GLY A 159 -5.77 -13.55 2.17
N GLU A 160 -5.05 -13.09 3.18
CA GLU A 160 -4.84 -13.73 4.49
C GLU A 160 -5.21 -12.75 5.61
N GLU A 161 -6.11 -11.81 5.31
CA GLU A 161 -6.59 -10.83 6.29
C GLU A 161 -7.27 -11.57 7.45
N MET A 162 -6.79 -11.27 8.66
CA MET A 162 -7.41 -11.78 9.89
C MET A 162 -8.31 -10.67 10.47
N GLY A 163 -9.58 -11.01 10.72
CA GLY A 163 -10.52 -10.15 11.45
C GLY A 163 -11.39 -9.23 10.60
N PHE A 164 -11.23 -9.21 9.27
CA PHE A 164 -12.08 -8.44 8.36
C PHE A 164 -12.13 -9.01 6.93
N SER A 165 -13.11 -8.57 6.17
CA SER A 165 -13.36 -8.94 4.77
C SER A 165 -13.10 -7.78 3.81
N ALA A 166 -13.08 -8.07 2.50
CA ALA A 166 -13.02 -7.03 1.48
C ALA A 166 -14.24 -6.08 1.52
N GLU A 167 -15.41 -6.56 1.96
CA GLU A 167 -16.61 -5.74 2.09
C GLU A 167 -16.45 -4.69 3.19
N ASP A 168 -15.74 -5.04 4.28
CA ASP A 168 -15.45 -4.10 5.37
C ASP A 168 -14.57 -2.93 4.90
N LEU A 169 -13.63 -3.18 3.97
CA LEU A 169 -12.82 -2.13 3.34
C LEU A 169 -13.70 -1.21 2.48
N VAL A 170 -14.58 -1.78 1.67
CA VAL A 170 -15.51 -1.00 0.84
C VAL A 170 -16.43 -0.15 1.70
N PHE A 171 -16.97 -0.70 2.78
CA PHE A 171 -17.79 0.04 3.74
C PHE A 171 -17.02 1.18 4.41
N ALA A 172 -15.73 1.01 4.68
CA ALA A 172 -14.85 2.06 5.19
C ALA A 172 -14.51 3.15 4.15
N GLY A 173 -15.01 3.03 2.91
CA GLY A 173 -14.76 3.98 1.83
C GLY A 173 -13.55 3.65 0.96
N PHE A 174 -13.03 2.42 1.03
CA PHE A 174 -11.92 1.94 0.20
C PHE A 174 -12.43 0.99 -0.90
N PRO A 175 -13.03 1.53 -1.99
CA PRO A 175 -13.46 0.70 -3.12
C PRO A 175 -12.28 -0.05 -3.75
N ALA A 176 -12.57 -1.22 -4.31
CA ALA A 176 -11.61 -1.92 -5.16
C ALA A 176 -11.47 -1.16 -6.49
N VAL A 177 -10.26 -0.75 -6.84
CA VAL A 177 -9.95 -0.04 -8.10
C VAL A 177 -9.43 -0.97 -9.20
N GLY A 178 -9.24 -2.25 -8.88
CA GLY A 178 -8.89 -3.28 -9.84
C GLY A 178 -8.27 -4.50 -9.18
N THR A 179 -7.92 -5.48 -10.01
CA THR A 179 -7.27 -6.73 -9.60
C THR A 179 -5.85 -6.76 -10.14
N TYR A 180 -4.89 -7.06 -9.28
CA TYR A 180 -3.46 -6.98 -9.57
C TYR A 180 -2.75 -8.26 -9.16
N TYR A 181 -1.77 -8.66 -9.96
CA TYR A 181 -0.75 -9.63 -9.56
C TYR A 181 0.30 -8.93 -8.70
N ARG A 182 0.72 -9.59 -7.62
CA ARG A 182 1.96 -9.27 -6.93
C ARG A 182 3.07 -10.04 -7.60
N LEU A 183 4.20 -9.38 -7.86
CA LEU A 183 5.39 -10.03 -8.37
C LEU A 183 6.57 -9.78 -7.43
N ARG A 184 7.43 -10.79 -7.27
CA ARG A 184 8.69 -10.72 -6.51
C ARG A 184 9.80 -11.39 -7.28
N GLU A 185 11.03 -11.20 -6.83
CA GLU A 185 12.17 -11.98 -7.34
C GLU A 185 11.92 -13.47 -7.14
N ALA A 186 12.34 -14.30 -8.11
CA ALA A 186 12.29 -15.74 -7.93
C ALA A 186 13.24 -16.12 -6.79
N LEU A 187 12.75 -16.87 -5.80
CA LEU A 187 13.61 -17.48 -4.79
C LEU A 187 14.59 -18.41 -5.54
N GLY A 188 15.88 -18.05 -5.51
CA GLY A 188 16.97 -18.89 -6.00
C GLY A 188 17.27 -20.04 -5.05
#